data_AF-A0A3C1KRM6-F1
#
_entry.id   AF-A0A3C1KRM6-F1
#
_cell.length_a   1.000
_cell.length_b   1.000
_cell.length_c   1.000
_cell.angle_alpha   90.00
_cell.angle_beta   90.00
_cell.angle_gamma   90.00
#
_symmetry.space_group_name_H-M   'P 1'
#
loop_
_entity.id
_entity.type
_entity.pdbx_description
1 polymer ?
#
loop_
_entity_poly.entity_id
_entity_poly.type
_entity_poly.pdbx_seq_one_letter_code
_entity_poly.pdbx_strand_id
1 'polypeptide(L)'
;VGMLAIASQRDHAQYEAIRKLSILKETPGVPASAIAAAEQALTELQEAGEAPSEAALLARLHWWTVEYGLVGDLADYRIFGAGLLSSLGESRHCLDDARVRKLPLTVDAVARPYDITREQPQLYVTRSCRHLSQVLEEFAATMAFRVGGAAALRRAIAAGTVCTATYDSGVQVSGRFNALLCDAVGQAIYLQCEGPSQLAFRGREIYGHGTAAHSDGFGSPVGKLKDFTRCLSEYSVDELQAHDIRVGERVCLEFLSGITVRGHLHHVLRQEHRNLVLSFLDCAVTDLQGNVLFEPGQGRYDMAVGGAITAVSGGSADREKYPLYQPVASTHTQHAATDPTLEAAYQAVLALGQQGNEAAAAAALDEWPDDWLLRVEVLALGERAPAALSARAQRELQALGTRRDELHDVLALMQ
;
A
#
# COMPACT_ATOMS: atom_id res chain seq x y z
N VAL A 1 8.71 1.88 1.50
CA VAL A 1 8.40 0.46 1.21
C VAL A 1 6.97 0.29 0.72
N GLY A 2 5.95 0.65 1.51
CA GLY A 2 4.53 0.47 1.14
C GLY A 2 4.12 1.00 -0.23
N MET A 3 4.51 2.22 -0.56
CA MET A 3 4.19 2.83 -1.86
C MET A 3 4.84 2.15 -3.07
N LEU A 4 5.79 1.24 -2.88
CA LEU A 4 6.51 0.53 -3.95
C LEU A 4 6.08 -0.93 -4.06
N ALA A 5 5.29 -1.44 -3.12
CA ALA A 5 4.84 -2.82 -3.13
C ALA A 5 3.92 -3.08 -4.33
N ILE A 6 4.11 -4.22 -5.00
CA ILE A 6 3.22 -4.63 -6.08
C ILE A 6 1.90 -5.13 -5.47
N ALA A 7 0.81 -4.42 -5.78
CA ALA A 7 -0.56 -4.86 -5.50
C ALA A 7 -1.13 -5.57 -6.73
N SER A 8 -1.87 -6.64 -6.51
CA SER A 8 -2.57 -7.40 -7.54
C SER A 8 -3.95 -6.82 -7.84
N GLN A 9 -4.55 -7.23 -8.96
CA GLN A 9 -5.97 -6.92 -9.25
C GLN A 9 -6.89 -7.41 -8.13
N ARG A 10 -6.56 -8.56 -7.53
CA ARG A 10 -7.27 -9.13 -6.40
C ARG A 10 -7.24 -8.23 -5.18
N ASP A 11 -6.09 -7.64 -4.83
CA ASP A 11 -6.01 -6.70 -3.70
C ASP A 11 -6.90 -5.48 -3.93
N HIS A 12 -6.94 -4.98 -5.17
CA HIS A 12 -7.80 -3.86 -5.52
C HIS A 12 -9.29 -4.24 -5.44
N ALA A 13 -9.66 -5.43 -5.94
CA ALA A 13 -11.02 -5.94 -5.84
C ALA A 13 -11.46 -6.15 -4.38
N GLN A 14 -10.57 -6.67 -3.52
CA GLN A 14 -10.82 -6.82 -2.09
C GLN A 14 -11.01 -5.47 -1.40
N TYR A 15 -10.15 -4.50 -1.69
CA TYR A 15 -10.28 -3.14 -1.15
C TYR A 15 -11.62 -2.50 -1.53
N GLU A 16 -12.00 -2.56 -2.81
CA GLU A 16 -13.27 -2.00 -3.28
C GLU A 16 -14.49 -2.74 -2.71
N ALA A 17 -14.40 -4.06 -2.52
CA ALA A 17 -15.46 -4.85 -1.87
C ALA A 17 -15.64 -4.45 -0.40
N ILE A 18 -14.55 -4.31 0.37
CA ILE A 18 -14.59 -3.84 1.77
C ILE A 18 -15.16 -2.43 1.85
N ARG A 19 -14.66 -1.51 1.01
CA ARG A 19 -15.13 -0.13 0.94
C ARG A 19 -16.63 -0.07 0.65
N LYS A 20 -17.10 -0.81 -0.36
CA LYS A 20 -18.53 -0.89 -0.71
C LYS A 20 -19.35 -1.43 0.46
N LEU A 21 -18.89 -2.48 1.13
CA LEU A 21 -19.57 -3.06 2.28
C LEU A 21 -19.69 -2.05 3.44
N SER A 22 -18.62 -1.31 3.75
CA SER A 22 -18.63 -0.27 4.79
C SER A 22 -19.67 0.80 4.49
N ILE A 23 -19.68 1.32 3.25
CA ILE A 23 -20.64 2.33 2.81
C ILE A 23 -22.08 1.80 2.96
N LEU A 24 -22.35 0.55 2.56
CA LEU A 24 -23.69 -0.04 2.67
C LEU A 24 -24.13 -0.23 4.12
N LYS A 25 -23.22 -0.61 5.03
CA LYS A 25 -23.51 -0.77 6.46
C LYS A 25 -23.77 0.57 7.17
N GLU A 26 -23.11 1.63 6.73
CA GLU A 26 -23.26 2.98 7.30
C GLU A 26 -24.44 3.76 6.71
N THR A 27 -24.94 3.37 5.53
CA THR A 27 -26.04 4.09 4.86
C THR A 27 -27.40 3.67 5.42
N PRO A 28 -28.20 4.60 5.98
CA PRO A 28 -29.54 4.29 6.48
C PRO A 28 -30.49 3.83 5.36
N GLY A 29 -31.35 2.85 5.65
CA GLY A 29 -32.40 2.40 4.73
C GLY A 29 -31.94 1.49 3.58
N VAL A 30 -30.68 1.04 3.59
CA VAL A 30 -30.20 0.02 2.64
C VAL A 30 -30.88 -1.33 2.93
N PRO A 31 -31.40 -2.03 1.90
CA PRO A 31 -32.03 -3.33 2.10
C PRO A 31 -31.01 -4.39 2.56
N ALA A 32 -31.40 -5.23 3.52
CA ALA A 32 -30.54 -6.29 4.06
C ALA A 32 -30.00 -7.24 2.98
N SER A 33 -30.74 -7.44 1.88
CA SER A 33 -30.29 -8.22 0.73
C SER A 33 -29.07 -7.62 0.01
N ALA A 34 -28.94 -6.29 -0.02
CA ALA A 34 -27.78 -5.62 -0.62
C ALA A 34 -26.53 -5.76 0.25
N ILE A 35 -26.68 -5.71 1.58
CA ILE A 35 -25.60 -5.98 2.53
C ILE A 35 -25.15 -7.44 2.41
N ALA A 36 -26.10 -8.39 2.44
CA ALA A 36 -25.80 -9.82 2.30
C ALA A 36 -25.09 -10.15 0.98
N ALA A 37 -25.50 -9.54 -0.14
CA ALA A 37 -24.83 -9.72 -1.42
C ALA A 37 -23.39 -9.16 -1.43
N ALA A 38 -23.15 -8.03 -0.76
CA ALA A 38 -21.81 -7.47 -0.63
C ALA A 38 -20.91 -8.32 0.29
N GLU A 39 -21.46 -8.88 1.38
CA GLU A 39 -20.75 -9.81 2.26
C GLU A 39 -20.39 -11.12 1.55
N GLN A 40 -21.32 -11.66 0.75
CA GLN A 40 -21.07 -12.86 -0.05
C GLN A 40 -19.95 -12.61 -1.08
N ALA A 41 -20.01 -11.49 -1.81
CA ALA A 41 -18.96 -11.15 -2.78
C ALA A 41 -17.58 -10.99 -2.13
N LEU A 42 -17.51 -10.43 -0.93
CA LEU A 42 -16.26 -10.32 -0.17
C LEU A 42 -15.74 -11.71 0.28
N THR A 43 -16.65 -12.58 0.72
CA THR A 43 -16.32 -13.95 1.15
C THR A 43 -15.77 -14.77 -0.02
N GLU A 44 -16.43 -14.75 -1.16
CA GLU A 44 -15.97 -15.41 -2.39
C GLU A 44 -14.59 -14.91 -2.83
N LEU A 45 -14.36 -13.60 -2.74
CA LEU A 45 -13.03 -13.04 -2.97
C LEU A 45 -12.02 -13.59 -1.96
N GLN A 46 -12.31 -13.65 -0.66
CA GLN A 46 -11.36 -14.16 0.34
C GLN A 46 -11.01 -15.64 0.14
N GLU A 47 -11.97 -16.47 -0.26
CA GLU A 47 -11.81 -17.93 -0.36
C GLU A 47 -11.09 -18.43 -1.62
N ALA A 48 -10.88 -17.59 -2.64
CA ALA A 48 -10.34 -18.02 -3.94
C ALA A 48 -8.87 -18.56 -3.93
N GLY A 49 -8.20 -18.65 -2.77
CA GLY A 49 -6.98 -19.46 -2.59
C GLY A 49 -5.71 -18.98 -3.32
N GLU A 50 -5.69 -17.78 -3.88
CA GLU A 50 -4.51 -17.23 -4.56
C GLU A 50 -3.37 -16.84 -3.59
N ALA A 51 -2.13 -16.91 -4.08
CA ALA A 51 -0.96 -16.47 -3.34
C ALA A 51 -1.04 -14.96 -3.06
N PRO A 52 -0.64 -14.50 -1.85
CA PRO A 52 -0.70 -13.08 -1.50
C PRO A 52 0.31 -12.27 -2.32
N SER A 53 -0.09 -11.06 -2.72
CA SER A 53 0.81 -10.09 -3.33
C SER A 53 1.81 -9.51 -2.33
N GLU A 54 2.79 -8.75 -2.81
CA GLU A 54 3.72 -8.03 -1.93
C GLU A 54 2.99 -6.99 -1.07
N ALA A 55 1.97 -6.33 -1.63
CA ALA A 55 1.13 -5.39 -0.87
C ALA A 55 0.36 -6.10 0.25
N ALA A 56 -0.22 -7.28 -0.01
CA ALA A 56 -0.93 -8.06 1.01
C ALA A 56 0.00 -8.59 2.11
N LEU A 57 1.18 -9.09 1.74
CA LEU A 57 2.21 -9.51 2.69
C LEU A 57 2.68 -8.35 3.58
N LEU A 58 2.87 -7.18 2.99
CA LEU A 58 3.24 -5.98 3.73
C LEU A 58 2.10 -5.50 4.65
N ALA A 59 0.85 -5.60 4.21
CA ALA A 59 -0.32 -5.28 5.03
C ALA A 59 -0.41 -6.19 6.27
N ARG A 60 -0.04 -7.47 6.14
CA ARG A 60 0.09 -8.39 7.30
C ARG A 60 1.18 -7.94 8.26
N LEU A 61 2.34 -7.52 7.74
CA LEU A 61 3.39 -7.00 8.61
C LEU A 61 2.92 -5.76 9.37
N HIS A 62 2.24 -4.84 8.68
CA HIS A 62 1.62 -3.65 9.29
C HIS A 62 0.61 -4.05 10.37
N TRP A 63 -0.27 -5.01 10.07
CA TRP A 63 -1.28 -5.51 11.02
C TRP A 63 -0.64 -6.07 12.29
N TRP A 64 0.34 -6.96 12.16
CA TRP A 64 1.00 -7.60 13.29
C TRP A 64 1.96 -6.69 14.06
N THR A 65 2.14 -5.45 13.61
CA THR A 65 3.05 -4.49 14.23
C THR A 65 2.33 -3.20 14.59
N VAL A 66 2.06 -2.33 13.63
CA VAL A 66 1.47 -1.01 13.87
C VAL A 66 0.03 -1.11 14.40
N GLU A 67 -0.75 -2.11 13.98
CA GLU A 67 -2.14 -2.27 14.46
C GLU A 67 -2.24 -3.09 15.76
N TYR A 68 -1.63 -4.28 15.80
CA TYR A 68 -1.76 -5.24 16.89
C TYR A 68 -0.40 -5.68 17.49
N GLY A 69 0.62 -4.83 17.41
CA GLY A 69 1.95 -5.16 17.92
C GLY A 69 2.14 -4.89 19.42
N LEU A 70 3.08 -5.65 19.99
CA LEU A 70 3.59 -5.49 21.35
C LEU A 70 5.09 -5.16 21.31
N VAL A 71 5.60 -4.43 22.31
CA VAL A 71 7.00 -4.01 22.40
C VAL A 71 7.62 -4.39 23.73
N GLY A 72 8.83 -4.95 23.72
CA GLY A 72 9.56 -5.40 24.92
C GLY A 72 10.10 -6.82 24.76
N ASP A 73 10.13 -7.55 25.86
CA ASP A 73 10.48 -8.96 25.93
C ASP A 73 9.23 -9.83 26.03
N LEU A 74 9.34 -11.11 25.66
CA LEU A 74 8.19 -12.03 25.73
C LEU A 74 7.62 -12.19 27.15
N ALA A 75 8.44 -11.95 28.18
CA ALA A 75 8.03 -11.99 29.58
C ALA A 75 7.63 -10.62 30.16
N ASP A 76 7.97 -9.52 29.48
CA ASP A 76 7.69 -8.16 29.90
C ASP A 76 7.52 -7.28 28.66
N TYR A 77 6.26 -7.14 28.22
CA TYR A 77 5.90 -6.41 27.02
C TYR A 77 4.85 -5.34 27.32
N ARG A 78 4.77 -4.36 26.44
CA ARG A 78 3.80 -3.27 26.47
C ARG A 78 3.04 -3.21 25.15
N ILE A 79 1.82 -2.71 25.21
CA ILE A 79 1.00 -2.47 24.02
C ILE A 79 1.56 -1.24 23.28
N PHE A 80 1.71 -1.34 21.96
CA PHE A 80 1.96 -0.18 21.11
C PHE A 80 1.06 -0.12 19.87
N GLY A 81 0.46 -1.25 19.48
CA GLY A 81 -0.44 -1.31 18.34
C GLY A 81 -1.68 -0.43 18.52
N ALA A 82 -2.03 0.34 17.49
CA ALA A 82 -3.15 1.28 17.53
C ALA A 82 -4.50 0.59 17.76
N GLY A 83 -4.74 -0.56 17.10
CA GLY A 83 -5.95 -1.36 17.27
C GLY A 83 -6.14 -1.79 18.73
N LEU A 84 -5.09 -2.34 19.34
CA LEU A 84 -5.11 -2.71 20.76
C LEU A 84 -5.38 -1.50 21.66
N LEU A 85 -4.66 -0.39 21.46
CA LEU A 85 -4.84 0.83 22.26
C LEU A 85 -6.24 1.45 22.15
N SER A 86 -6.91 1.25 21.02
CA SER A 86 -8.27 1.76 20.79
C SER A 86 -9.39 0.84 21.29
N SER A 87 -9.08 -0.42 21.57
CA SER A 87 -10.03 -1.47 21.95
C SER A 87 -9.80 -1.90 23.39
N LEU A 88 -10.64 -1.40 24.30
CA LEU A 88 -10.53 -1.65 25.74
C LEU A 88 -10.51 -3.16 26.08
N GLY A 89 -11.43 -3.92 25.46
CA GLY A 89 -11.57 -5.36 25.64
C GLY A 89 -10.34 -6.11 25.12
N GLU A 90 -9.89 -5.83 23.90
CA GLU A 90 -8.72 -6.51 23.33
C GLU A 90 -7.42 -6.11 24.05
N SER A 91 -7.28 -4.86 24.50
CA SER A 91 -6.19 -4.43 25.36
C SER A 91 -6.07 -5.29 26.61
N ARG A 92 -7.18 -5.60 27.28
CA ARG A 92 -7.18 -6.46 28.47
C ARG A 92 -6.90 -7.91 28.12
N HIS A 93 -7.61 -8.45 27.11
CA HIS A 93 -7.45 -9.84 26.70
C HIS A 93 -6.04 -10.15 26.18
N CYS A 94 -5.36 -9.18 25.58
CA CYS A 94 -3.99 -9.38 25.12
C CYS A 94 -2.96 -9.51 26.27
N LEU A 95 -3.30 -9.16 27.51
CA LEU A 95 -2.45 -9.38 28.68
C LEU A 95 -2.61 -10.79 29.27
N ASP A 96 -3.62 -11.55 28.85
CA ASP A 96 -3.81 -12.94 29.24
C ASP A 96 -3.05 -13.89 28.30
N ASP A 97 -1.89 -14.37 28.76
CA ASP A 97 -1.04 -15.30 28.02
C ASP A 97 -1.66 -16.68 27.78
N ALA A 98 -2.67 -17.08 28.58
CA ALA A 98 -3.40 -18.32 28.34
C ALA A 98 -4.39 -18.18 27.17
N ARG A 99 -4.87 -16.96 26.90
CA ARG A 99 -5.81 -16.64 25.82
C ARG A 99 -5.11 -16.26 24.51
N VAL A 100 -4.07 -15.41 24.59
CA VAL A 100 -3.41 -14.83 23.41
C VAL A 100 -1.92 -15.17 23.40
N ARG A 101 -1.50 -15.97 22.42
CA ARG A 101 -0.10 -16.41 22.29
C ARG A 101 0.84 -15.25 21.92
N LYS A 102 2.00 -15.17 22.59
CA LYS A 102 3.06 -14.19 22.29
C LYS A 102 4.18 -14.83 21.48
N LEU A 103 4.48 -14.24 20.33
CA LEU A 103 5.54 -14.71 19.44
C LEU A 103 6.60 -13.63 19.24
N PRO A 104 7.89 -13.97 19.14
CA PRO A 104 8.89 -12.98 18.76
C PRO A 104 8.63 -12.50 17.32
N LEU A 105 8.72 -11.20 17.09
CA LEU A 105 8.59 -10.65 15.74
C LEU A 105 9.77 -11.09 14.87
N THR A 106 9.47 -11.75 13.76
CA THR A 106 10.41 -12.07 12.68
C THR A 106 9.77 -11.73 11.33
N VAL A 107 10.55 -11.78 10.24
CA VAL A 107 10.02 -11.60 8.89
C VAL A 107 8.90 -12.59 8.55
N ASP A 108 8.87 -13.77 9.18
CA ASP A 108 7.84 -14.79 8.96
C ASP A 108 6.42 -14.34 9.32
N ALA A 109 6.29 -13.25 10.10
CA ALA A 109 5.01 -12.64 10.42
C ALA A 109 4.21 -12.27 9.15
N VAL A 110 4.87 -11.98 8.02
CA VAL A 110 4.20 -11.70 6.74
C VAL A 110 3.43 -12.90 6.19
N ALA A 111 3.81 -14.12 6.56
CA ALA A 111 3.11 -15.34 6.16
C ALA A 111 1.81 -15.56 6.94
N ARG A 112 1.61 -14.86 8.07
CA ARG A 112 0.46 -15.07 8.95
C ARG A 112 -0.74 -14.22 8.52
N PRO A 113 -1.84 -14.83 8.03
CA PRO A 113 -3.07 -14.09 7.78
C PRO A 113 -3.75 -13.68 9.09
N TYR A 114 -4.56 -12.62 9.04
CA TYR A 114 -5.33 -12.09 10.17
C TYR A 114 -6.82 -12.02 9.82
N ASP A 115 -7.67 -12.00 10.85
CA ASP A 115 -9.12 -11.81 10.75
C ASP A 115 -9.48 -10.51 11.49
N ILE A 116 -10.07 -9.56 10.77
CA ILE A 116 -10.44 -8.25 11.31
C ILE A 116 -11.72 -8.31 12.16
N THR A 117 -12.49 -9.40 12.07
CA THR A 117 -13.82 -9.53 12.68
C THR A 117 -13.79 -10.24 14.05
N ARG A 118 -12.63 -10.72 14.47
CA ARG A 118 -12.44 -11.52 15.69
C ARG A 118 -11.22 -11.04 16.43
N GLU A 119 -11.19 -11.33 17.72
CA GLU A 119 -10.00 -11.10 18.55
C GLU A 119 -8.81 -11.91 18.03
N GLN A 120 -7.63 -11.32 18.15
CA GLN A 120 -6.42 -11.92 17.59
C GLN A 120 -5.92 -13.09 18.48
N PRO A 121 -5.79 -14.32 17.94
CA PRO A 121 -5.41 -15.50 18.73
C PRO A 121 -3.91 -15.53 19.09
N GLN A 122 -3.14 -14.59 18.54
CA GLN A 122 -1.70 -14.46 18.71
C GLN A 122 -1.28 -13.03 18.39
N LEU A 123 -0.20 -12.57 19.04
CA LEU A 123 0.41 -11.27 18.79
C LEU A 123 1.93 -11.41 18.70
N TYR A 124 2.57 -10.43 18.08
CA TYR A 124 4.02 -10.39 17.93
C TYR A 124 4.66 -9.34 18.84
N VAL A 125 5.73 -9.73 19.52
CA VAL A 125 6.52 -8.87 20.39
C VAL A 125 7.79 -8.44 19.66
N THR A 126 7.91 -7.14 19.42
CA THR A 126 9.15 -6.54 18.90
C THR A 126 10.03 -6.04 20.04
N ARG A 127 11.34 -6.24 19.95
CA ARG A 127 12.29 -5.79 20.99
C ARG A 127 12.39 -4.27 21.09
N SER A 128 12.19 -3.57 19.97
CA SER A 128 12.28 -2.11 19.88
C SER A 128 11.80 -1.61 18.51
N CYS A 129 11.64 -0.30 18.35
CA CYS A 129 11.40 0.32 17.03
C CYS A 129 12.52 0.00 16.03
N ARG A 130 13.77 -0.13 16.48
CA ARG A 130 14.90 -0.52 15.62
C ARG A 130 14.71 -1.94 15.07
N HIS A 131 14.29 -2.87 15.93
CA HIS A 131 14.02 -4.25 15.52
C HIS A 131 12.87 -4.31 14.50
N LEU A 132 11.82 -3.50 14.70
CA LEU A 132 10.74 -3.36 13.71
C LEU A 132 11.27 -2.90 12.34
N SER A 133 12.13 -1.87 12.31
CA SER A 133 12.75 -1.41 11.06
C SER A 133 13.64 -2.47 10.41
N GLN A 134 14.36 -3.28 11.20
CA GLN A 134 15.20 -4.37 10.69
C GLN A 134 14.35 -5.46 10.01
N VAL A 135 13.26 -5.89 10.65
CA VAL A 135 12.33 -6.87 10.07
C VAL A 135 11.69 -6.34 8.78
N LEU A 136 11.32 -5.05 8.75
CA LEU A 136 10.81 -4.42 7.54
C LEU A 136 11.85 -4.39 6.41
N GLU A 137 13.12 -4.08 6.71
CA GLU A 137 14.18 -4.06 5.70
C GLU A 137 14.52 -5.48 5.21
N GLU A 138 14.49 -6.48 6.09
CA GLU A 138 14.65 -7.89 5.74
C GLU A 138 13.56 -8.33 4.76
N PHE A 139 12.30 -7.98 5.02
CA PHE A 139 11.21 -8.21 4.07
C PHE A 139 11.44 -7.44 2.76
N ALA A 140 11.76 -6.14 2.86
CA ALA A 140 11.96 -5.27 1.71
C ALA A 140 13.06 -5.78 0.77
N ALA A 141 14.13 -6.38 1.30
CA ALA A 141 15.20 -6.98 0.51
C ALA A 141 14.72 -8.11 -0.42
N THR A 142 13.58 -8.75 -0.11
CA THR A 142 12.97 -9.80 -0.94
C THR A 142 11.95 -9.28 -1.97
N MET A 143 11.61 -7.99 -1.91
CA MET A 143 10.58 -7.37 -2.76
C MET A 143 11.13 -7.01 -4.14
N ALA A 144 10.22 -7.00 -5.12
CA ALA A 144 10.48 -6.71 -6.52
C ALA A 144 11.28 -5.42 -6.76
N PHE A 145 11.05 -4.37 -5.94
CA PHE A 145 11.72 -3.08 -6.10
C PHE A 145 13.18 -3.09 -5.64
N ARG A 146 13.60 -4.09 -4.85
CA ARG A 146 15.01 -4.31 -4.46
C ARG A 146 15.70 -5.35 -5.33
N VAL A 147 14.98 -6.41 -5.70
CA VAL A 147 15.53 -7.55 -6.44
C VAL A 147 15.66 -7.26 -7.94
N GLY A 148 14.66 -6.62 -8.55
CA GLY A 148 14.64 -6.37 -9.99
C GLY A 148 14.66 -7.64 -10.85
N GLY A 149 15.13 -7.50 -12.08
CA GLY A 149 15.30 -8.58 -13.05
C GLY A 149 14.01 -9.29 -13.47
N ALA A 150 14.16 -10.47 -14.07
CA ALA A 150 13.05 -11.25 -14.63
C ALA A 150 12.06 -11.73 -13.56
N ALA A 151 12.53 -12.09 -12.36
CA ALA A 151 11.65 -12.54 -11.28
C ALA A 151 10.68 -11.44 -10.83
N ALA A 152 11.16 -10.20 -10.69
CA ALA A 152 10.34 -9.05 -10.34
C ALA A 152 9.34 -8.69 -11.45
N LEU A 153 9.75 -8.76 -12.72
CA LEU A 153 8.86 -8.56 -13.87
C LEU A 153 7.76 -9.63 -13.95
N ARG A 154 8.07 -10.91 -13.67
CA ARG A 154 7.06 -11.97 -13.60
C ARG A 154 6.04 -11.71 -12.50
N ARG A 155 6.45 -11.17 -11.35
CA ARG A 155 5.51 -10.75 -10.30
C ARG A 155 4.60 -9.62 -10.78
N ALA A 156 5.14 -8.63 -11.51
CA ALA A 156 4.33 -7.54 -12.08
C ALA A 156 3.32 -8.05 -13.13
N ILE A 157 3.72 -8.99 -14.00
CA ILE A 157 2.82 -9.63 -14.96
C ILE A 157 1.71 -10.40 -14.22
N ALA A 158 2.07 -11.21 -13.23
CA ALA A 158 1.09 -11.97 -12.44
C ALA A 158 0.14 -11.06 -11.65
N ALA A 159 0.60 -9.89 -11.21
CA ALA A 159 -0.24 -8.94 -10.49
C ALA A 159 -1.33 -8.31 -11.39
N GLY A 160 -1.08 -8.17 -12.69
CA GLY A 160 -2.04 -7.62 -13.66
C GLY A 160 -2.40 -6.15 -13.44
N THR A 161 -1.62 -5.42 -12.64
CA THR A 161 -1.80 -3.99 -12.36
C THR A 161 -0.70 -3.16 -13.01
N VAL A 162 -0.88 -1.84 -13.04
CA VAL A 162 0.19 -0.95 -13.51
C VAL A 162 1.35 -1.01 -12.52
N CYS A 163 2.52 -1.36 -13.04
CA CYS A 163 3.79 -1.38 -12.33
C CYS A 163 4.81 -0.53 -13.09
N THR A 164 5.94 -0.26 -12.45
CA THR A 164 7.08 0.46 -13.03
C THR A 164 8.33 -0.40 -12.99
N ALA A 165 8.92 -0.69 -14.14
CA ALA A 165 10.26 -1.29 -14.24
C ALA A 165 11.31 -0.20 -14.41
N THR A 166 12.39 -0.26 -13.64
CA THR A 166 13.51 0.69 -13.71
C THR A 166 14.74 0.00 -14.29
N TYR A 167 15.28 0.57 -15.36
CA TYR A 167 16.55 0.17 -15.94
C TYR A 167 17.73 0.71 -15.12
N ASP A 168 18.89 0.05 -15.25
CA ASP A 168 20.18 0.51 -14.72
C ASP A 168 20.61 1.90 -15.24
N SER A 169 20.09 2.31 -16.40
CA SER A 169 20.24 3.66 -16.96
C SER A 169 19.46 4.74 -16.19
N GLY A 170 18.50 4.33 -15.34
CA GLY A 170 17.55 5.19 -14.65
C GLY A 170 16.24 5.43 -15.41
N VAL A 171 16.10 4.90 -16.63
CA VAL A 171 14.84 4.95 -17.38
C VAL A 171 13.79 4.08 -16.68
N GLN A 172 12.59 4.61 -16.55
CA GLN A 172 11.47 3.94 -15.91
C GLN A 172 10.36 3.72 -16.93
N VAL A 173 9.89 2.48 -17.05
CA VAL A 173 8.76 2.09 -17.90
C VAL A 173 7.60 1.75 -16.98
N SER A 174 6.53 2.55 -17.04
CA SER A 174 5.29 2.31 -16.32
C SER A 174 4.23 1.76 -17.27
N GLY A 175 3.54 0.71 -16.87
CA GLY A 175 2.44 0.11 -17.65
C GLY A 175 1.97 -1.20 -17.04
N ARG A 176 0.95 -1.81 -17.65
CA ARG A 176 0.53 -3.18 -17.31
C ARG A 176 1.38 -4.16 -18.11
N PHE A 177 2.36 -4.79 -17.45
CA PHE A 177 3.22 -5.78 -18.10
C PHE A 177 2.43 -7.03 -18.46
N ASN A 178 2.54 -7.49 -19.71
CA ASN A 178 1.82 -8.69 -20.19
C ASN A 178 2.74 -9.77 -20.77
N ALA A 179 3.94 -9.42 -21.24
CA ALA A 179 4.90 -10.37 -21.76
C ALA A 179 6.34 -10.02 -21.36
N LEU A 180 7.14 -11.07 -21.21
CA LEU A 180 8.56 -11.01 -20.88
C LEU A 180 9.29 -12.12 -21.64
N LEU A 181 10.29 -11.74 -22.43
CA LEU A 181 11.24 -12.70 -23.00
C LEU A 181 12.45 -12.81 -22.09
N CYS A 182 12.95 -14.04 -21.93
CA CYS A 182 14.16 -14.33 -21.18
C CYS A 182 15.15 -15.11 -22.04
N ASP A 183 16.44 -14.96 -21.75
CA ASP A 183 17.47 -15.83 -22.32
C ASP A 183 17.48 -17.22 -21.63
N ALA A 184 18.39 -18.09 -22.08
CA ALA A 184 18.54 -19.45 -21.57
C ALA A 184 18.94 -19.52 -20.09
N VAL A 185 19.49 -18.45 -19.52
CA VAL A 185 19.87 -18.37 -18.09
C VAL A 185 18.83 -17.63 -17.25
N GLY A 186 17.71 -17.22 -17.85
CA GLY A 186 16.58 -16.60 -17.18
C GLY A 186 16.70 -15.10 -16.96
N GLN A 187 17.63 -14.40 -17.63
CA GLN A 187 17.72 -12.95 -17.61
C GLN A 187 16.67 -12.33 -18.53
N ALA A 188 16.10 -11.19 -18.12
CA ALA A 188 15.14 -10.46 -18.94
C ALA A 188 15.84 -9.86 -20.17
N ILE A 189 15.29 -10.10 -21.36
CA ILE A 189 15.85 -9.61 -22.63
C ILE A 189 14.90 -8.71 -23.41
N TYR A 190 13.60 -8.80 -23.13
CA TYR A 190 12.58 -7.94 -23.72
C TYR A 190 11.38 -7.87 -22.78
N LEU A 191 10.88 -6.67 -22.50
CA LEU A 191 9.66 -6.46 -21.74
C LEU A 191 8.57 -5.87 -22.62
N GLN A 192 7.31 -6.19 -22.30
CA GLN A 192 6.16 -5.65 -22.98
C GLN A 192 5.05 -5.27 -21.99
N CYS A 193 4.48 -4.11 -22.25
CA CYS A 193 3.29 -3.58 -21.62
C CYS A 193 2.15 -3.53 -22.64
N GLU A 194 0.93 -3.66 -22.15
CA GLU A 194 -0.29 -3.40 -22.91
C GLU A 194 -1.02 -2.17 -22.41
N GLY A 195 -1.74 -1.52 -23.33
CA GLY A 195 -2.47 -0.31 -23.06
C GLY A 195 -1.56 0.87 -22.70
N PRO A 196 -2.14 1.92 -22.10
CA PRO A 196 -1.41 3.15 -21.82
C PRO A 196 -0.13 2.91 -21.03
N SER A 197 0.99 3.41 -21.55
CA SER A 197 2.31 3.25 -20.94
C SER A 197 3.03 4.59 -20.84
N GLN A 198 3.97 4.71 -19.91
CA GLN A 198 4.70 5.95 -19.66
C GLN A 198 6.19 5.67 -19.49
N LEU A 199 7.03 6.44 -20.18
CA LEU A 199 8.45 6.51 -19.92
C LEU A 199 8.74 7.69 -19.00
N ALA A 200 9.52 7.44 -17.95
CA ALA A 200 9.91 8.42 -16.98
C ALA A 200 11.41 8.35 -16.69
N PHE A 201 11.95 9.44 -16.18
CA PHE A 201 13.31 9.52 -15.64
C PHE A 201 13.25 10.31 -14.33
N ARG A 202 13.85 9.77 -13.26
CA ARG A 202 13.80 10.36 -11.91
C ARG A 202 12.38 10.61 -11.39
N GLY A 203 11.43 9.73 -11.71
CA GLY A 203 10.03 9.83 -11.27
C GLY A 203 9.23 10.92 -11.98
N ARG A 204 9.72 11.45 -13.11
CA ARG A 204 9.01 12.41 -13.95
C ARG A 204 8.86 11.90 -15.35
N GLU A 205 7.68 12.07 -15.93
CA GLU A 205 7.40 11.71 -17.31
C GLU A 205 8.41 12.37 -18.25
N ILE A 206 8.97 11.58 -19.16
CA ILE A 206 9.77 12.09 -20.25
C ILE A 206 8.83 12.73 -21.27
N TYR A 207 9.07 13.99 -21.60
CA TYR A 207 8.25 14.74 -22.55
C TYR A 207 8.07 13.98 -23.87
N GLY A 208 6.80 13.81 -24.29
CA GLY A 208 6.45 13.10 -25.52
C GLY A 208 6.44 11.57 -25.41
N HIS A 209 6.63 11.02 -24.21
CA HIS A 209 6.57 9.57 -23.93
C HIS A 209 5.61 9.23 -22.78
N GLY A 210 4.52 9.99 -22.66
CA GLY A 210 3.41 9.70 -21.75
C GLY A 210 2.40 8.70 -22.31
N THR A 211 1.32 8.48 -21.55
CA THR A 211 0.23 7.55 -21.89
C THR A 211 -0.46 7.84 -23.21
N ALA A 212 -0.48 9.09 -23.65
CA ALA A 212 -1.01 9.47 -24.97
C ALA A 212 -0.07 9.09 -26.13
N ALA A 213 1.24 9.05 -25.88
CA ALA A 213 2.23 8.66 -26.89
C ALA A 213 2.31 7.13 -27.03
N HIS A 214 2.09 6.41 -25.92
CA HIS A 214 2.11 4.94 -25.85
C HIS A 214 0.75 4.41 -25.41
N SER A 215 -0.31 4.70 -26.18
CA SER A 215 -1.70 4.36 -25.80
C SER A 215 -2.00 2.86 -25.83
N ASP A 216 -1.33 2.13 -26.73
CA ASP A 216 -1.66 0.74 -27.04
C ASP A 216 -0.75 -0.26 -26.32
N GLY A 217 0.38 0.22 -25.80
CA GLY A 217 1.39 -0.58 -25.15
C GLY A 217 2.77 0.02 -25.30
N PHE A 218 3.76 -0.67 -24.75
CA PHE A 218 5.16 -0.34 -24.90
C PHE A 218 6.00 -1.62 -24.90
N GLY A 219 7.01 -1.72 -25.75
CA GLY A 219 7.89 -2.89 -25.80
C GLY A 219 9.34 -2.47 -26.01
N SER A 220 10.26 -3.03 -25.24
CA SER A 220 11.68 -2.65 -25.35
C SER A 220 12.61 -3.79 -24.97
N PRO A 221 13.75 -3.94 -25.67
CA PRO A 221 14.82 -4.83 -25.27
C PRO A 221 15.46 -4.39 -23.95
N VAL A 222 16.03 -5.37 -23.26
CA VAL A 222 16.85 -5.20 -22.06
C VAL A 222 18.19 -5.86 -22.36
N GLY A 223 19.29 -5.14 -22.20
CA GLY A 223 20.63 -5.72 -22.35
C GLY A 223 21.64 -4.85 -23.07
N LYS A 224 22.82 -5.44 -23.29
CA LYS A 224 23.92 -4.83 -24.06
C LYS A 224 23.88 -5.29 -25.51
N LEU A 225 24.46 -4.46 -26.38
CA LEU A 225 24.70 -4.82 -27.79
C LEU A 225 25.92 -5.74 -27.92
N LYS A 226 25.95 -6.58 -28.96
CA LYS A 226 26.99 -7.61 -29.17
C LYS A 226 28.41 -7.03 -29.19
N ASP A 227 28.59 -5.88 -29.86
CA ASP A 227 29.91 -5.26 -30.07
C ASP A 227 30.24 -4.14 -29.06
N PHE A 228 29.46 -4.03 -27.99
CA PHE A 228 29.56 -2.93 -27.03
C PHE A 228 30.04 -3.44 -25.67
N THR A 229 31.07 -2.81 -25.12
CA THR A 229 31.63 -3.17 -23.80
C THR A 229 30.81 -2.59 -22.65
N ARG A 230 30.19 -1.42 -22.87
CA ARG A 230 29.34 -0.69 -21.91
C ARG A 230 27.88 -0.73 -22.32
N CYS A 231 26.98 -0.32 -21.42
CA CYS A 231 25.58 -0.12 -21.77
C CYS A 231 25.46 1.01 -22.80
N LEU A 232 24.55 0.88 -23.78
CA LEU A 232 24.27 1.92 -24.77
C LEU A 232 23.93 3.28 -24.12
N SER A 233 23.41 3.27 -22.88
CA SER A 233 23.12 4.50 -22.13
C SER A 233 24.36 5.35 -21.85
N GLU A 234 25.57 4.80 -21.85
CA GLU A 234 26.80 5.49 -21.45
C GLU A 234 27.60 6.08 -22.63
N TYR A 235 27.21 5.76 -23.86
CA TYR A 235 27.93 6.20 -25.05
C TYR A 235 27.61 7.66 -25.40
N SER A 236 28.64 8.43 -25.75
CA SER A 236 28.50 9.78 -26.29
C SER A 236 27.93 9.76 -27.71
N VAL A 237 27.48 10.91 -28.22
CA VAL A 237 27.00 11.01 -29.61
C VAL A 237 28.12 10.65 -30.59
N ASP A 238 29.35 11.11 -30.34
CA ASP A 238 30.49 10.83 -31.20
C ASP A 238 30.87 9.35 -31.18
N GLU A 239 30.80 8.72 -30.00
CA GLU A 239 31.03 7.28 -29.87
C GLU A 239 29.94 6.47 -30.59
N LEU A 240 28.66 6.87 -30.50
CA LEU A 240 27.58 6.24 -31.27
C LEU A 240 27.81 6.36 -32.77
N GLN A 241 28.23 7.53 -33.26
CA GLN A 241 28.52 7.73 -34.68
C GLN A 241 29.72 6.92 -35.17
N ALA A 242 30.71 6.66 -34.31
CA ALA A 242 31.84 5.78 -34.60
C ALA A 242 31.42 4.30 -34.73
N HIS A 243 30.25 3.94 -34.19
CA HIS A 243 29.62 2.63 -34.33
C HIS A 243 28.47 2.61 -35.37
N ASP A 244 28.44 3.57 -36.29
CA ASP A 244 27.40 3.72 -37.32
C ASP A 244 25.96 3.83 -36.77
N ILE A 245 25.82 4.32 -35.54
CA ILE A 245 24.53 4.70 -34.94
C ILE A 245 24.36 6.21 -35.12
N ARG A 246 23.77 6.62 -36.25
CA ARG A 246 23.57 8.03 -36.60
C ARG A 246 22.10 8.37 -36.76
N VAL A 247 21.70 9.52 -36.20
CA VAL A 247 20.36 10.07 -36.43
C VAL A 247 20.21 10.44 -37.90
N GLY A 248 19.08 10.05 -38.51
CA GLY A 248 18.81 10.22 -39.93
C GLY A 248 19.32 9.08 -40.82
N GLU A 249 19.87 8.01 -40.24
CA GLU A 249 20.35 6.83 -40.98
C GLU A 249 19.59 5.55 -40.59
N ARG A 250 19.68 4.53 -41.44
CA ARG A 250 19.20 3.18 -41.08
C ARG A 250 20.21 2.53 -40.17
N VAL A 251 19.78 2.17 -38.97
CA VAL A 251 20.61 1.57 -37.92
C VAL A 251 20.10 0.15 -37.65
N CYS A 252 21.03 -0.76 -37.35
CA CYS A 252 20.75 -2.12 -36.90
C CYS A 252 21.45 -2.34 -35.55
N LEU A 253 20.67 -2.51 -34.50
CA LEU A 253 21.16 -2.77 -33.15
C LEU A 253 20.96 -4.25 -32.82
N GLU A 254 22.06 -4.98 -32.70
CA GLU A 254 22.04 -6.39 -32.32
C GLU A 254 22.40 -6.56 -30.84
N PHE A 255 21.45 -7.06 -30.05
CA PHE A 255 21.65 -7.36 -28.64
C PHE A 255 22.35 -8.71 -28.44
N LEU A 256 23.14 -8.83 -27.36
CA LEU A 256 23.74 -10.10 -26.95
C LEU A 256 22.70 -11.21 -26.73
N SER A 257 21.48 -10.83 -26.36
CA SER A 257 20.34 -11.72 -26.20
C SER A 257 19.78 -12.29 -27.50
N GLY A 258 20.19 -11.76 -28.66
CA GLY A 258 19.65 -12.11 -29.97
C GLY A 258 18.48 -11.24 -30.43
N ILE A 259 18.01 -10.29 -29.61
CA ILE A 259 17.06 -9.27 -30.09
C ILE A 259 17.75 -8.36 -31.12
N THR A 260 17.08 -8.10 -32.24
CA THR A 260 17.56 -7.19 -33.27
C THR A 260 16.55 -6.06 -33.47
N VAL A 261 17.01 -4.81 -33.36
CA VAL A 261 16.22 -3.61 -33.66
C VAL A 261 16.77 -2.98 -34.93
N ARG A 262 15.97 -2.93 -35.99
CA ARG A 262 16.38 -2.38 -37.28
C ARG A 262 15.38 -1.35 -37.78
N GLY A 263 15.83 -0.12 -37.98
CA GLY A 263 14.96 0.95 -38.46
C GLY A 263 15.73 2.22 -38.79
N HIS A 264 15.01 3.27 -39.19
CA HIS A 264 15.58 4.59 -39.38
C HIS A 264 15.64 5.33 -38.05
N LEU A 265 16.85 5.60 -37.54
CA LEU A 265 17.01 6.27 -36.26
C LEU A 265 16.59 7.74 -36.39
N HIS A 266 15.45 8.09 -35.83
CA HIS A 266 14.85 9.41 -35.96
C HIS A 266 15.30 10.37 -34.85
N HIS A 267 15.47 9.87 -33.62
CA HIS A 267 15.82 10.72 -32.48
C HIS A 267 16.56 9.94 -31.39
N VAL A 268 17.52 10.60 -30.73
CA VAL A 268 18.22 10.08 -29.54
C VAL A 268 17.98 11.06 -28.41
N LEU A 269 17.14 10.67 -27.45
CA LEU A 269 16.88 11.48 -26.26
C LEU A 269 17.97 11.26 -25.22
N ARG A 270 18.66 12.34 -24.83
CA ARG A 270 19.72 12.32 -23.81
C ARG A 270 19.42 13.26 -22.64
N GLN A 271 19.69 12.80 -21.42
CA GLN A 271 19.70 13.62 -20.20
C GLN A 271 20.78 13.12 -19.25
N GLU A 272 21.37 14.00 -18.44
CA GLU A 272 22.46 13.65 -17.50
C GLU A 272 23.60 12.85 -18.16
N HIS A 273 23.97 13.20 -19.40
CA HIS A 273 24.95 12.51 -20.25
C HIS A 273 24.60 11.07 -20.65
N ARG A 274 23.40 10.58 -20.33
CA ARG A 274 22.92 9.24 -20.67
C ARG A 274 21.97 9.24 -21.86
N ASN A 275 22.07 8.22 -22.71
CA ASN A 275 21.03 7.93 -23.71
C ASN A 275 19.87 7.23 -23.00
N LEU A 276 18.69 7.83 -23.04
CA LEU A 276 17.50 7.33 -22.34
C LEU A 276 16.55 6.60 -23.30
N VAL A 277 16.27 7.22 -24.44
CA VAL A 277 15.33 6.69 -25.45
C VAL A 277 15.92 6.89 -26.84
N LEU A 278 15.87 5.84 -27.66
CA LEU A 278 16.14 5.93 -29.10
C LEU A 278 14.83 5.70 -29.84
N SER A 279 14.43 6.66 -30.67
CA SER A 279 13.21 6.59 -31.45
C SER A 279 13.51 6.25 -32.91
N PHE A 280 12.81 5.26 -33.45
CA PHE A 280 12.96 4.76 -34.81
C PHE A 280 11.67 4.91 -35.61
N LEU A 281 11.82 5.15 -36.91
CA LEU A 281 10.76 5.05 -37.92
C LEU A 281 11.04 3.85 -38.82
N ASP A 282 9.99 3.28 -39.43
CA ASP A 282 10.12 2.09 -40.29
C ASP A 282 10.95 0.99 -39.60
N CYS A 283 10.56 0.67 -38.36
CA CYS A 283 11.34 -0.14 -37.44
C CYS A 283 10.75 -1.55 -37.33
N ALA A 284 11.60 -2.56 -37.44
CA ALA A 284 11.28 -3.93 -37.10
C ALA A 284 12.11 -4.37 -35.89
N VAL A 285 11.46 -5.07 -34.95
CA VAL A 285 12.13 -5.70 -33.82
C VAL A 285 11.87 -7.19 -33.87
N THR A 286 12.91 -8.02 -33.84
CA THR A 286 12.78 -9.48 -33.90
C THR A 286 13.62 -10.16 -32.84
N ASP A 287 13.22 -11.36 -32.44
CA ASP A 287 14.05 -12.24 -31.62
C ASP A 287 15.01 -13.11 -32.46
N LEU A 288 15.78 -13.97 -31.78
CA LEU A 288 16.75 -14.87 -32.41
C LEU A 288 16.08 -15.93 -33.30
N GLN A 289 14.82 -16.27 -33.02
CA GLN A 289 14.02 -17.23 -33.78
C GLN A 289 13.32 -16.58 -34.98
N GLY A 290 13.40 -15.25 -35.13
CA GLY A 290 12.74 -14.50 -36.19
C GLY A 290 11.29 -14.13 -35.89
N ASN A 291 10.82 -14.32 -34.65
CA ASN A 291 9.51 -13.82 -34.26
C ASN A 291 9.55 -12.29 -34.21
N VAL A 292 8.51 -11.65 -34.74
CA VAL A 292 8.40 -10.19 -34.75
C VAL A 292 7.78 -9.70 -33.46
N LEU A 293 8.48 -8.79 -32.78
CA LEU A 293 8.08 -8.13 -31.54
C LEU A 293 7.54 -6.72 -31.77
N PHE A 294 7.91 -6.09 -32.89
CA PHE A 294 7.38 -4.83 -33.36
C PHE A 294 7.49 -4.74 -34.88
N GLU A 295 6.42 -4.30 -35.53
CA GLU A 295 6.29 -4.21 -36.99
C GLU A 295 6.43 -2.76 -37.50
N PRO A 296 7.08 -2.50 -38.64
CA PRO A 296 7.29 -1.15 -39.18
C PRO A 296 6.02 -0.33 -39.41
N GLY A 297 4.87 -0.99 -39.61
CA GLY A 297 3.57 -0.35 -39.82
C GLY A 297 2.89 0.15 -38.54
N GLN A 298 3.40 -0.20 -37.36
CA GLN A 298 2.82 0.18 -36.06
C GLN A 298 3.20 1.61 -35.62
N GLY A 299 3.95 2.34 -36.45
CA GLY A 299 4.32 3.72 -36.22
C GLY A 299 5.74 3.87 -35.67
N ARG A 300 5.95 4.90 -34.84
CA ARG A 300 7.25 5.20 -34.23
C ARG A 300 7.56 4.15 -33.16
N TYR A 301 8.72 3.53 -33.26
CA TYR A 301 9.22 2.64 -32.22
C TYR A 301 10.12 3.42 -31.25
N ASP A 302 9.75 3.48 -29.98
CA ASP A 302 10.59 4.08 -28.95
C ASP A 302 11.26 2.99 -28.11
N MET A 303 12.59 2.96 -28.13
CA MET A 303 13.39 1.98 -27.41
C MET A 303 13.92 2.60 -26.11
N ALA A 304 13.49 2.07 -24.96
CA ALA A 304 14.09 2.41 -23.68
C ALA A 304 15.49 1.79 -23.58
N VAL A 305 16.47 2.57 -23.17
CA VAL A 305 17.86 2.14 -23.14
C VAL A 305 18.26 1.68 -21.75
N GLY A 306 18.72 0.44 -21.61
CA GLY A 306 19.38 -0.03 -20.38
C GLY A 306 19.83 -1.48 -20.46
N GLY A 307 20.84 -1.81 -19.67
CA GLY A 307 21.49 -3.12 -19.66
C GLY A 307 20.81 -4.16 -18.77
N ALA A 308 20.10 -3.72 -17.74
CA ALA A 308 19.38 -4.60 -16.81
C ALA A 308 18.22 -3.86 -16.14
N ILE A 309 17.25 -4.62 -15.63
CA ILE A 309 16.18 -4.10 -14.78
C ILE A 309 16.62 -4.20 -13.32
N THR A 310 16.83 -3.06 -12.66
CA THR A 310 17.34 -2.99 -11.28
C THR A 310 16.24 -2.95 -10.23
N ALA A 311 15.03 -2.57 -10.62
CA ALA A 311 13.88 -2.51 -9.71
C ALA A 311 12.56 -2.67 -10.47
N VAL A 312 11.56 -3.29 -9.84
CA VAL A 312 10.16 -3.23 -10.29
C VAL A 312 9.27 -2.86 -9.10
N SER A 313 8.50 -1.80 -9.21
CA SER A 313 7.61 -1.32 -8.14
C SER A 313 6.15 -1.25 -8.59
N GLY A 314 5.22 -1.34 -7.64
CA GLY A 314 3.81 -1.08 -7.91
C GLY A 314 3.56 0.39 -8.27
N GLY A 315 2.60 0.61 -9.17
CA GLY A 315 2.17 1.94 -9.59
C GLY A 315 2.97 2.53 -10.76
N SER A 316 2.62 3.76 -11.13
CA SER A 316 3.29 4.57 -12.15
C SER A 316 4.46 5.39 -11.59
N ALA A 317 5.45 5.67 -12.43
CA ALA A 317 6.62 6.46 -12.09
C ALA A 317 6.26 7.93 -11.84
N ASP A 318 5.51 8.56 -12.74
CA ASP A 318 4.96 9.89 -12.57
C ASP A 318 3.44 9.81 -12.37
N ARG A 319 3.04 9.82 -11.09
CA ARG A 319 1.64 9.63 -10.66
C ARG A 319 0.74 10.81 -11.03
N GLU A 320 1.30 11.99 -11.26
CA GLU A 320 0.53 13.17 -11.67
C GLU A 320 0.11 13.05 -13.13
N LYS A 321 1.00 12.52 -13.97
CA LYS A 321 0.77 12.33 -15.41
C LYS A 321 0.12 10.99 -15.76
N TYR A 322 0.28 9.99 -14.90
CA TYR A 322 -0.38 8.70 -15.03
C TYR A 322 -1.06 8.28 -13.72
N PRO A 323 -2.19 8.93 -13.34
CA PRO A 323 -2.94 8.60 -12.15
C PRO A 323 -3.66 7.26 -12.31
N LEU A 324 -3.52 6.39 -11.30
CA LEU A 324 -4.12 5.05 -11.30
C LEU A 324 -5.43 4.97 -10.50
N TYR A 325 -5.65 5.92 -9.61
CA TYR A 325 -6.84 6.02 -8.78
C TYR A 325 -7.57 7.32 -9.09
N GLN A 326 -8.90 7.25 -9.12
CA GLN A 326 -9.70 8.46 -9.11
C GLN A 326 -9.54 9.14 -7.75
N PRO A 327 -9.49 10.48 -7.70
CA PRO A 327 -9.55 11.20 -6.44
C PRO A 327 -10.76 10.71 -5.65
N VAL A 328 -10.54 10.27 -4.41
CA VAL A 328 -11.65 9.90 -3.52
C VAL A 328 -12.48 11.17 -3.36
N ALA A 329 -13.74 11.13 -3.79
CA ALA A 329 -14.68 12.22 -3.57
C ALA A 329 -14.69 12.51 -2.06
N SER A 330 -14.62 13.79 -1.68
CA SER A 330 -14.66 14.20 -0.29
C SER A 330 -15.98 13.76 0.34
N THR A 331 -16.00 12.58 0.93
CA THR A 331 -17.09 12.14 1.78
C THR A 331 -16.98 12.95 3.06
N HIS A 332 -17.87 13.93 3.21
CA HIS A 332 -18.09 14.55 4.51
C HIS A 332 -18.61 13.46 5.44
N THR A 333 -17.79 13.07 6.41
CA THR A 333 -18.25 12.28 7.54
C THR A 333 -19.45 13.01 8.12
N GLN A 334 -20.63 12.38 8.07
CA GLN A 334 -21.80 12.93 8.74
C GLN A 334 -21.52 12.76 10.23
N HIS A 335 -21.13 13.85 10.88
CA HIS A 335 -21.07 13.87 12.33
C HIS A 335 -22.49 13.60 12.83
N ALA A 336 -22.63 12.64 13.76
CA ALA A 336 -23.88 12.46 14.47
C ALA A 336 -24.32 13.82 15.02
N ALA A 337 -25.61 14.14 14.90
CA ALA A 337 -26.15 15.35 15.50
C ALA A 337 -25.88 15.29 17.01
N THR A 338 -24.96 16.13 17.49
CA THR A 338 -24.67 16.28 18.92
C THR A 338 -25.91 16.87 19.60
N ASP A 339 -26.37 16.24 20.68
CA ASP A 339 -27.44 16.81 21.50
C ASP A 339 -26.85 17.99 22.30
N PRO A 340 -27.23 19.24 21.99
CA PRO A 340 -26.65 20.41 22.64
C PRO A 340 -26.92 20.44 24.16
N THR A 341 -27.95 19.75 24.64
CA THR A 341 -28.26 19.68 26.07
C THR A 341 -27.36 18.69 26.81
N LEU A 342 -27.03 17.55 26.18
CA LEU A 342 -26.03 16.62 26.71
C LEU A 342 -24.62 17.23 26.68
N GLU A 343 -24.28 17.98 25.63
CA GLU A 343 -23.00 18.66 25.54
C GLU A 343 -22.83 19.74 26.62
N ALA A 344 -23.92 20.46 26.93
CA ALA A 344 -23.95 21.38 28.06
C ALA A 344 -23.76 20.67 29.41
N ALA A 345 -24.32 19.45 29.56
CA ALA A 345 -24.10 18.62 30.74
C ALA A 345 -22.63 18.20 30.89
N TYR A 346 -21.95 17.79 29.80
CA TYR A 346 -20.51 17.50 29.82
C TYR A 346 -19.67 18.73 30.16
N GLN A 347 -20.01 19.90 29.59
CA GLN A 347 -19.34 21.17 29.91
C GLN A 347 -19.49 21.54 31.38
N ALA A 348 -20.66 21.32 31.98
CA ALA A 348 -20.91 21.59 33.40
C ALA A 348 -20.04 20.70 34.31
N VAL A 349 -19.84 19.43 33.95
CA VAL A 349 -18.94 18.52 34.68
C VAL A 349 -17.48 18.94 34.51
N LEU A 350 -17.02 19.20 33.28
CA LEU A 350 -15.64 19.65 33.03
C LEU A 350 -15.29 20.96 33.77
N ALA A 351 -16.25 21.87 33.87
CA ALA A 351 -16.08 23.14 34.57
C ALA A 351 -15.79 22.97 36.07
N LEU A 352 -16.20 21.86 36.71
CA LEU A 352 -15.86 21.57 38.11
C LEU A 352 -14.34 21.58 38.36
N GLY A 353 -13.56 21.09 37.38
CA GLY A 353 -12.10 21.07 37.47
C GLY A 353 -11.44 22.43 37.58
N GLN A 354 -12.18 23.52 37.31
CA GLN A 354 -11.74 24.91 37.36
C GLN A 354 -12.56 25.76 38.35
N GLN A 355 -13.10 25.17 39.44
CA GLN A 355 -13.99 25.83 40.41
C GLN A 355 -15.40 26.14 39.87
N GLY A 356 -15.90 25.29 38.97
CA GLY A 356 -17.27 25.36 38.44
C GLY A 356 -18.35 25.08 39.48
N ASN A 357 -19.61 25.28 39.07
CA ASN A 357 -20.77 25.17 39.95
C ASN A 357 -21.16 23.70 40.22
N GLU A 358 -20.98 23.24 41.46
CA GLU A 358 -21.36 21.89 41.92
C GLU A 358 -22.84 21.57 41.65
N ALA A 359 -23.74 22.54 41.81
CA ALA A 359 -25.17 22.34 41.59
C ALA A 359 -25.49 22.11 40.10
N ALA A 360 -24.72 22.72 39.19
CA ALA A 360 -24.89 22.52 37.75
C ALA A 360 -24.46 21.11 37.33
N ALA A 361 -23.36 20.60 37.87
CA ALA A 361 -22.92 19.24 37.60
C ALA A 361 -23.82 18.18 38.25
N ALA A 362 -24.37 18.45 39.44
CA ALA A 362 -25.38 17.59 40.05
C ALA A 362 -26.66 17.54 39.20
N ALA A 363 -27.14 18.69 38.72
CA ALA A 363 -28.30 18.77 37.84
C ALA A 363 -28.06 18.02 36.52
N ALA A 364 -26.86 18.10 35.95
CA ALA A 364 -26.46 17.35 34.76
C ALA A 364 -26.57 15.82 34.97
N LEU A 365 -26.14 15.30 36.13
CA LEU A 365 -26.30 13.88 36.46
C LEU A 365 -27.78 13.48 36.65
N ASP A 366 -28.61 14.36 37.21
CA ASP A 366 -30.05 14.15 37.41
C ASP A 366 -30.83 14.17 36.10
N GLU A 367 -30.48 15.07 35.18
CA GLU A 367 -31.10 15.21 33.87
C GLU A 367 -30.79 14.02 32.95
N TRP A 368 -29.59 13.45 33.09
CA TRP A 368 -29.11 12.33 32.28
C TRP A 368 -28.83 11.08 33.11
N PRO A 369 -29.80 10.46 33.80
CA PRO A 369 -29.56 9.41 34.80
C PRO A 369 -28.89 8.15 34.24
N ASP A 370 -29.03 7.89 32.95
CA ASP A 370 -28.54 6.69 32.27
C ASP A 370 -27.24 6.92 31.47
N ASP A 371 -26.69 8.13 31.50
CA ASP A 371 -25.43 8.46 30.82
C ASP A 371 -24.23 8.08 31.70
N TRP A 372 -23.63 6.94 31.44
CA TRP A 372 -22.51 6.44 32.23
C TRP A 372 -21.26 7.31 32.10
N LEU A 373 -21.03 7.96 30.95
CA LEU A 373 -19.82 8.71 30.66
C LEU A 373 -19.75 9.99 31.50
N LEU A 374 -20.87 10.69 31.74
CA LEU A 374 -20.94 11.81 32.68
C LEU A 374 -20.43 11.44 34.08
N ARG A 375 -20.70 10.21 34.57
CA ARG A 375 -20.19 9.74 35.87
C ARG A 375 -18.69 9.50 35.81
N VAL A 376 -18.20 8.92 34.71
CA VAL A 376 -16.77 8.70 34.50
C VAL A 376 -16.01 10.02 34.46
N GLU A 377 -16.54 11.03 33.76
CA GLU A 377 -15.95 12.38 33.71
C GLU A 377 -15.87 13.03 35.10
N VAL A 378 -16.91 12.89 35.94
CA VAL A 378 -16.86 13.35 37.34
C VAL A 378 -15.74 12.65 38.12
N LEU A 379 -15.58 11.34 37.96
CA LEU A 379 -14.54 10.58 38.66
C LEU A 379 -13.13 10.89 38.14
N ALA A 380 -12.98 11.16 36.85
CA ALA A 380 -11.70 11.52 36.21
C ALA A 380 -11.13 12.86 36.72
N LEU A 381 -11.97 13.71 37.31
CA LEU A 381 -11.51 14.94 37.96
C LEU A 381 -10.71 14.68 39.25
N GLY A 382 -10.84 13.50 39.86
CA GLY A 382 -10.12 13.11 41.08
C GLY A 382 -10.42 14.06 42.24
N GLU A 383 -9.37 14.55 42.91
CA GLU A 383 -9.48 15.47 44.05
C GLU A 383 -10.12 16.84 43.70
N ARG A 384 -10.24 17.15 42.40
CA ARG A 384 -10.88 18.39 41.93
C ARG A 384 -12.40 18.33 41.96
N ALA A 385 -12.98 17.12 42.02
CA ALA A 385 -14.42 16.96 42.17
C ALA A 385 -14.82 16.91 43.65
N PRO A 386 -15.96 17.50 44.04
CA PRO A 386 -16.46 17.43 45.41
C PRO A 386 -16.67 15.97 45.83
N ALA A 387 -16.19 15.60 47.03
CA ALA A 387 -16.22 14.21 47.51
C ALA A 387 -17.64 13.60 47.50
N ALA A 388 -18.67 14.40 47.80
CA ALA A 388 -20.06 13.96 47.76
C ALA A 388 -20.54 13.61 46.34
N LEU A 389 -20.12 14.40 45.35
CA LEU A 389 -20.47 14.20 43.95
C LEU A 389 -19.71 13.01 43.35
N SER A 390 -18.43 12.86 43.69
CA SER A 390 -17.62 11.69 43.33
C SER A 390 -18.19 10.39 43.91
N ALA A 391 -18.57 10.39 45.20
CA ALA A 391 -19.21 9.24 45.83
C ALA A 391 -20.59 8.92 45.22
N ARG A 392 -21.34 9.94 44.80
CA ARG A 392 -22.60 9.79 44.07
C ARG A 392 -22.36 9.15 42.70
N ALA A 393 -21.46 9.73 41.89
CA ALA A 393 -21.12 9.24 40.56
C ALA A 393 -20.62 7.79 40.60
N GLN A 394 -19.79 7.41 41.58
CA GLN A 394 -19.32 6.04 41.75
C GLN A 394 -20.47 5.06 42.02
N ARG A 395 -21.39 5.40 42.93
CA ARG A 395 -22.57 4.54 43.22
C ARG A 395 -23.49 4.41 42.01
N GLU A 396 -23.76 5.51 41.31
CA GLU A 396 -24.61 5.49 40.11
C GLU A 396 -23.97 4.70 38.98
N LEU A 397 -22.65 4.86 38.76
CA LEU A 397 -21.93 4.13 37.73
C LEU A 397 -21.91 2.62 38.02
N GLN A 398 -21.71 2.21 39.29
CA GLN A 398 -21.84 0.81 39.71
C GLN A 398 -23.26 0.27 39.47
N ALA A 399 -24.30 1.04 39.81
CA ALA A 399 -25.68 0.65 39.56
C ALA A 399 -25.98 0.50 38.05
N LEU A 400 -25.45 1.39 37.21
CA LEU A 400 -25.56 1.29 35.76
C LEU A 400 -24.83 0.07 35.21
N GLY A 401 -23.65 -0.26 35.76
CA GLY A 401 -22.90 -1.46 35.38
C GLY A 401 -23.58 -2.78 35.71
N THR A 402 -24.48 -2.81 36.70
CA THR A 402 -25.31 -4.01 36.93
C THR A 402 -26.47 -4.17 35.94
N ARG A 403 -26.80 -3.12 35.18
CA ARG A 403 -27.90 -3.09 34.22
C ARG A 403 -27.44 -3.16 32.76
N ARG A 404 -26.16 -2.83 32.51
CA ARG A 404 -25.55 -2.81 31.18
C ARG A 404 -24.25 -3.61 31.21
N ASP A 405 -24.27 -4.78 30.58
CA ASP A 405 -23.11 -5.67 30.49
C ASP A 405 -21.90 -4.97 29.84
N GLU A 406 -22.14 -4.04 28.90
CA GLU A 406 -21.12 -3.22 28.22
C GLU A 406 -20.28 -2.35 29.16
N LEU A 407 -20.79 -2.01 30.35
CA LEU A 407 -20.11 -1.16 31.33
C LEU A 407 -19.27 -1.95 32.33
N HIS A 408 -19.37 -3.29 32.32
CA HIS A 408 -18.64 -4.15 33.23
C HIS A 408 -17.11 -4.00 33.06
N ASP A 409 -16.65 -3.89 31.82
CA ASP A 409 -15.22 -3.72 31.51
C ASP A 409 -14.69 -2.32 31.83
N VAL A 410 -15.51 -1.28 31.63
CA VAL A 410 -15.18 0.11 31.99
C VAL A 410 -15.00 0.23 33.51
N LEU A 411 -15.92 -0.37 34.28
CA LEU A 411 -15.88 -0.36 35.74
C LEU A 411 -14.69 -1.13 36.33
N ALA A 412 -14.26 -2.21 35.67
CA ALA A 412 -13.12 -3.01 36.12
C ALA A 412 -11.76 -2.30 35.97
N LEU A 413 -11.66 -1.28 35.11
CA LEU A 413 -10.44 -0.50 34.88
C LEU A 413 -10.30 0.73 35.79
N MET A 414 -11.39 1.13 36.44
CA MET A 414 -11.40 2.25 37.38
C MET A 414 -11.14 1.84 38.83
N GLN A 415 -11.00 0.54 39.09
CA GLN A 415 -10.58 -0.07 40.37
C GLN A 415 -9.08 -0.38 40.32
#